data_AF-A0A7C5CQ46-F1
#
_entry.id   AF-A0A7C5CQ46-F1
#
_cell.length_a   1.000
_cell.length_b   1.000
_cell.length_c   1.000
_cell.angle_alpha   90.00
_cell.angle_beta   90.00
_cell.angle_gamma   90.00
#
_symmetry.space_group_name_H-M   'P 1'
#
loop_
_entity.id
_entity.type
_entity.pdbx_description
1 polymer ?
#
loop_
_entity_poly.entity_id
_entity_poly.type
_entity_poly.pdbx_seq_one_letter_code
_entity_poly.pdbx_strand_id
1 'polypeptide(L)'
;MKNPNQPFEMAAKVQWNPHYKRWDKVLVLYNGHAKPPAKHPVWAYLKRLRLPTRQARHNGENLHYKAFYLQAYCPERNALSEYKPMFINFNQHSVGDYSEYAFRNDWFCPQWQMGRQQVKIQQGGRTPHGKALHITLPKGVAGCGQKKCLNWKPKLGGKFHALEYSYWVKFADDFDFVRGGKLPGIGNNHAATGGHRATGNNGWSIRVMWNHEGKLGQYVYYPDQGRRYGDFFSWDAPAIRKGQWYQIKTQVQLNHAGKRDGSIKTWLNGRLVLNKLDLRFQNADNLPIERLLFSVFYGGNDHTWAPKRDNYLWIDDWVIRPLR
;
A
#
# COMPACT_ATOMS: atom_id res chain seq x y z
N MET A 1 -6.08 18.66 31.47
CA MET A 1 -6.04 17.27 31.97
C MET A 1 -5.98 16.33 30.76
N LYS A 2 -5.01 15.42 30.71
CA LYS A 2 -4.95 14.37 29.67
C LYS A 2 -5.81 13.19 30.14
N ASN A 3 -6.85 12.83 29.39
CA ASN A 3 -7.61 11.61 29.64
C ASN A 3 -6.89 10.42 28.97
N PRO A 4 -6.28 9.49 29.73
CA PRO A 4 -5.54 8.36 29.17
C PRO A 4 -6.44 7.41 28.36
N ASN A 5 -7.75 7.42 28.61
CA ASN A 5 -8.73 6.61 27.87
C ASN A 5 -9.12 7.23 26.51
N GLN A 6 -8.59 8.42 26.17
CA GLN A 6 -8.81 9.10 24.89
C GLN A 6 -7.45 9.41 24.25
N PRO A 7 -6.79 8.40 23.65
CA PRO A 7 -5.44 8.52 23.09
C PRO A 7 -5.39 9.29 21.75
N PHE A 8 -6.45 10.04 21.42
CA PHE A 8 -6.62 10.78 20.18
C PHE A 8 -6.97 12.24 20.48
N GLU A 9 -6.53 13.14 19.60
CA GLU A 9 -6.63 14.59 19.79
C GLU A 9 -8.03 15.11 19.49
N MET A 10 -8.79 14.43 18.62
CA MET A 10 -10.13 14.86 18.26
C MET A 10 -11.03 13.70 17.81
N ALA A 11 -12.34 13.94 17.79
CA ALA A 11 -13.30 13.06 17.14
C ALA A 11 -14.34 13.86 16.38
N ALA A 12 -14.86 13.29 15.30
CA ALA A 12 -16.04 13.80 14.61
C ALA A 12 -17.21 12.84 14.79
N LYS A 13 -18.41 13.40 14.95
CA LYS A 13 -19.64 12.64 15.17
C LYS A 13 -20.86 13.44 14.73
N VAL A 14 -22.00 12.76 14.61
CA VAL A 14 -23.32 13.40 14.63
C VAL A 14 -23.85 13.30 16.06
N GLN A 15 -24.33 14.41 16.62
CA GLN A 15 -24.82 14.46 18.00
C GLN A 15 -26.20 15.12 18.04
N TRP A 16 -27.10 14.54 18.83
CA TRP A 16 -28.40 15.16 19.11
C TRP A 16 -28.23 16.36 20.04
N ASN A 17 -28.76 17.50 19.62
CA ASN A 17 -28.84 18.71 20.42
C ASN A 17 -30.22 18.80 21.07
N PRO A 18 -30.34 18.50 22.38
CA PRO A 18 -31.64 18.47 23.05
C PRO A 18 -32.27 19.86 23.18
N HIS A 19 -31.46 20.94 23.17
CA HIS A 19 -31.96 22.30 23.27
C HIS A 19 -32.63 22.77 21.97
N TYR A 20 -31.94 22.57 20.83
CA TYR A 20 -32.49 22.95 19.51
C TYR A 20 -33.31 21.85 18.83
N LYS A 21 -33.47 20.69 19.49
CA LYS A 21 -34.18 19.51 18.97
C LYS A 21 -33.77 19.13 17.54
N ARG A 22 -32.45 19.12 17.27
CA ARG A 22 -31.89 18.79 15.95
C ARG A 22 -30.60 18.00 16.05
N TRP A 23 -30.18 17.41 14.94
CA TRP A 23 -28.86 16.79 14.82
C TRP A 23 -27.81 17.78 14.35
N ASP A 24 -26.68 17.83 15.06
CA ASP A 24 -25.53 18.65 14.71
C ASP A 24 -24.34 17.76 14.29
N LYS A 25 -23.52 18.26 13.38
CA LYS A 25 -22.20 17.68 13.07
C LYS A 25 -21.19 18.30 14.01
N VAL A 26 -20.57 17.49 14.86
CA VAL A 26 -19.73 17.96 15.95
C VAL A 26 -18.29 17.50 15.77
N LEU A 27 -17.36 18.45 15.86
CA LEU A 27 -15.95 18.19 16.10
C LEU A 27 -15.68 18.37 17.59
N VAL A 28 -15.20 17.32 18.26
CA VAL A 28 -14.75 17.36 19.65
C VAL A 28 -13.23 17.40 19.64
N LEU A 29 -12.65 18.37 20.34
CA LEU A 29 -11.21 18.44 20.60
C LEU A 29 -10.98 17.94 22.03
N TYR A 30 -10.12 16.95 22.19
CA TYR A 30 -9.79 16.38 23.49
C TYR A 30 -8.49 16.98 24.02
N ASN A 31 -8.29 16.91 25.34
CA ASN A 31 -7.02 17.24 26.00
C ASN A 31 -6.43 18.63 25.68
N GLY A 32 -7.26 19.61 25.29
CA GLY A 32 -6.82 20.96 24.94
C GLY A 32 -6.10 21.09 23.59
N HIS A 33 -6.21 20.09 22.72
CA HIS A 33 -5.59 20.12 21.40
C HIS A 33 -6.18 21.22 20.50
N ALA A 34 -5.31 21.78 19.64
CA ALA A 34 -5.68 22.82 18.69
C ALA A 34 -6.69 22.34 17.64
N LYS A 35 -7.40 23.29 17.04
CA LYS A 35 -8.29 23.03 15.89
C LYS A 35 -7.45 22.49 14.72
N PRO A 36 -7.88 21.42 14.05
CA PRO A 36 -7.15 20.86 12.91
C PRO A 36 -7.07 21.86 11.74
N PRO A 37 -5.98 21.84 10.96
CA PRO A 37 -5.81 22.73 9.81
C PRO A 37 -6.92 22.48 8.76
N ALA A 38 -7.21 23.47 7.91
CA ALA A 38 -8.31 23.40 6.95
C ALA A 38 -8.28 22.17 6.00
N LYS A 39 -7.07 21.67 5.69
CA LYS A 39 -6.85 20.50 4.82
C LYS A 39 -6.95 19.15 5.57
N HIS A 40 -7.22 19.16 6.87
CA HIS A 40 -7.27 17.94 7.67
C HIS A 40 -8.46 17.05 7.27
N PRO A 41 -8.30 15.71 7.21
CA PRO A 41 -9.33 14.78 6.72
C PRO A 41 -10.63 14.79 7.52
N VAL A 42 -10.60 15.26 8.78
CA VAL A 42 -11.81 15.36 9.62
C VAL A 42 -12.88 16.25 8.98
N TRP A 43 -12.47 17.29 8.25
CA TRP A 43 -13.41 18.21 7.60
C TRP A 43 -14.15 17.52 6.45
N ALA A 44 -13.43 16.73 5.65
CA ALA A 44 -14.03 15.92 4.58
C ALA A 44 -14.98 14.84 5.14
N TYR A 45 -14.64 14.26 6.29
CA TYR A 45 -15.51 13.31 6.98
C TYR A 45 -16.79 13.98 7.48
N LEU A 46 -16.69 15.08 8.24
CA LEU A 46 -17.85 15.86 8.70
C LEU A 46 -18.75 16.28 7.54
N LYS A 47 -18.17 16.76 6.44
CA LYS A 47 -18.94 17.15 5.24
C LYS A 47 -19.80 16.00 4.71
N ARG A 48 -19.27 14.76 4.73
CA ARG A 48 -19.96 13.56 4.20
C ARG A 48 -21.05 13.00 5.13
N LEU A 49 -21.00 13.27 6.43
CA LEU A 49 -22.01 12.77 7.36
C LEU A 49 -23.41 13.24 6.95
N ARG A 50 -24.38 12.32 6.95
CA ARG A 50 -25.78 12.65 6.74
C ARG A 50 -26.46 12.77 8.10
N LEU A 51 -27.28 13.80 8.25
CA LEU A 51 -28.07 13.98 9.47
C LEU A 51 -29.29 13.07 9.39
N PRO A 52 -29.62 12.32 10.45
CA PRO A 52 -30.86 11.56 10.52
C PRO A 52 -32.08 12.49 10.42
N THR A 53 -33.16 11.99 9.85
CA THR A 53 -34.46 12.68 9.81
C THR A 53 -35.33 12.38 11.04
N ARG A 54 -35.00 11.33 11.80
CA ARG A 54 -35.69 10.96 13.04
C ARG A 54 -35.23 11.79 14.23
N GLN A 55 -36.03 11.86 15.29
CA GLN A 55 -35.55 12.32 16.60
C GLN A 55 -34.57 11.31 17.22
N ALA A 56 -33.82 11.78 18.22
CA ALA A 56 -32.96 10.92 19.02
C ALA A 56 -33.75 9.98 19.92
N ARG A 57 -33.17 8.81 20.20
CA ARG A 57 -33.72 7.80 21.11
C ARG A 57 -33.57 8.21 22.58
N HIS A 58 -32.55 8.99 22.88
CA HIS A 58 -32.28 9.53 24.21
C HIS A 58 -31.48 10.84 24.09
N ASN A 59 -31.47 11.64 25.15
CA ASN A 59 -30.65 12.84 25.20
C ASN A 59 -29.17 12.49 25.04
N GLY A 60 -28.45 13.30 24.25
CA GLY A 60 -27.04 13.10 23.98
C GLY A 60 -26.68 11.91 23.08
N GLU A 61 -27.64 11.32 22.35
CA GLU A 61 -27.35 10.27 21.35
C GLU A 61 -26.27 10.73 20.36
N ASN A 62 -25.27 9.88 20.17
CA ASN A 62 -24.17 10.10 19.23
C ASN A 62 -24.18 9.02 18.15
N LEU A 63 -24.01 9.43 16.91
CA LEU A 63 -23.92 8.55 15.75
C LEU A 63 -22.64 8.81 14.99
N HIS A 64 -22.16 7.79 14.27
CA HIS A 64 -21.00 7.90 13.37
C HIS A 64 -19.76 8.49 14.06
N TYR A 65 -19.50 8.06 15.29
CA TYR A 65 -18.30 8.48 16.02
C TYR A 65 -17.05 7.97 15.31
N LYS A 66 -16.10 8.86 15.02
CA LYS A 66 -14.78 8.51 14.52
C LYS A 66 -13.70 9.40 15.14
N ALA A 67 -12.66 8.78 15.70
CA ALA A 67 -11.47 9.47 16.20
C ALA A 67 -10.54 9.90 15.06
N PHE A 68 -9.82 11.01 15.25
CA PHE A 68 -8.81 11.53 14.34
C PHE A 68 -7.59 12.04 15.12
N TYR A 69 -6.45 12.11 14.44
CA TYR A 69 -5.19 12.59 15.00
C TYR A 69 -4.75 13.87 14.31
N LEU A 70 -4.25 14.87 15.04
CA LEU A 70 -3.93 16.20 14.47
C LEU A 70 -2.95 16.14 13.30
N GLN A 71 -2.01 15.22 13.40
CA GLN A 71 -0.97 14.89 12.44
C GLN A 71 -1.46 14.05 11.24
N ALA A 72 -2.77 13.74 11.14
CA ALA A 72 -3.35 13.06 9.98
C ALA A 72 -3.54 13.97 8.75
N TYR A 73 -3.01 15.20 8.77
CA TYR A 73 -2.96 16.07 7.59
C TYR A 73 -1.90 15.56 6.61
N CYS A 74 -2.25 15.52 5.34
CA CYS A 74 -1.39 15.01 4.29
C CYS A 74 -0.56 16.17 3.73
N PRO A 75 0.77 16.12 3.79
CA PRO A 75 1.57 17.16 3.18
C PRO A 75 1.37 17.12 1.65
N GLU A 76 1.30 18.29 1.00
CA GLU A 76 1.15 18.38 -0.46
C GLU A 76 2.38 17.86 -1.21
N ARG A 77 3.52 17.85 -0.53
CA ARG A 77 4.83 17.37 -0.98
C ARG A 77 5.37 16.33 -0.01
N ASN A 78 6.16 15.40 -0.51
CA ASN A 78 6.92 14.43 0.29
C ASN A 78 8.39 14.42 -0.18
N ALA A 79 9.25 13.64 0.49
CA ALA A 79 10.67 13.56 0.14
C ALA A 79 10.91 13.24 -1.36
N LEU A 80 10.11 12.34 -1.95
CA LEU A 80 10.24 11.95 -3.36
C LEU A 80 9.93 13.11 -4.30
N SER A 81 8.94 13.96 -3.98
CA SER A 81 8.63 15.15 -4.79
C SER A 81 9.77 16.18 -4.83
N GLU A 82 10.71 16.09 -3.89
CA GLU A 82 11.95 16.88 -3.85
C GLU A 82 13.17 16.09 -4.34
N TYR A 83 12.95 14.95 -5.01
CA TYR A 83 14.02 14.03 -5.47
C TYR A 83 14.92 13.49 -4.35
N LYS A 84 14.40 13.44 -3.11
CA LYS A 84 15.08 12.83 -1.96
C LYS A 84 14.60 11.39 -1.75
N PRO A 85 15.47 10.48 -1.29
CA PRO A 85 15.06 9.13 -0.95
C PRO A 85 14.13 9.12 0.26
N MET A 86 13.36 8.06 0.36
CA MET A 86 12.33 7.86 1.37
C MET A 86 12.49 6.50 2.02
N PHE A 87 12.24 6.44 3.33
CA PHE A 87 12.52 5.28 4.17
C PHE A 87 11.30 4.94 5.04
N ILE A 88 10.93 3.66 5.10
CA ILE A 88 9.85 3.17 5.99
C ILE A 88 10.31 1.85 6.63
N ASN A 89 10.58 1.87 7.94
CA ASN A 89 11.10 0.72 8.70
C ASN A 89 10.26 0.35 9.93
N PHE A 90 9.11 1.01 10.13
CA PHE A 90 8.13 0.76 11.19
C PHE A 90 8.60 0.83 12.65
N ASN A 91 9.89 1.08 12.92
CA ASN A 91 10.50 1.05 14.25
C ASN A 91 9.91 2.11 15.20
N GLN A 92 9.42 3.22 14.64
CA GLN A 92 8.78 4.32 15.36
C GLN A 92 7.39 3.97 15.92
N HIS A 93 6.76 2.88 15.45
CA HIS A 93 5.38 2.55 15.82
C HIS A 93 5.30 1.57 16.99
N SER A 94 4.24 1.64 17.79
CA SER A 94 3.97 0.65 18.84
C SER A 94 3.61 -0.71 18.22
N VAL A 95 3.99 -1.79 18.89
CA VAL A 95 3.59 -3.17 18.52
C VAL A 95 2.08 -3.33 18.68
N GLY A 96 1.46 -4.09 17.78
CA GLY A 96 0.01 -4.29 17.73
C GLY A 96 -0.59 -3.60 16.51
N ASP A 97 -1.75 -2.98 16.69
CA ASP A 97 -2.53 -2.41 15.59
C ASP A 97 -1.74 -1.38 14.78
N TYR A 98 -1.72 -1.56 13.45
CA TYR A 98 -1.18 -0.55 12.55
C TYR A 98 -2.19 0.56 12.33
N SER A 99 -2.15 1.56 13.21
CA SER A 99 -3.15 2.63 13.30
C SER A 99 -3.37 3.40 11.98
N GLU A 100 -4.55 4.00 11.80
CA GLU A 100 -4.82 4.85 10.63
C GLU A 100 -3.81 6.01 10.54
N TYR A 101 -3.35 6.53 11.68
CA TYR A 101 -2.31 7.54 11.73
C TYR A 101 -0.98 7.03 11.17
N ALA A 102 -0.44 5.93 11.72
CA ALA A 102 0.82 5.32 11.30
C ALA A 102 0.79 4.98 9.80
N PHE A 103 -0.29 4.34 9.35
CA PHE A 103 -0.53 4.02 7.95
C PHE A 103 -0.50 5.25 7.03
N ARG A 104 -1.19 6.33 7.39
CA ARG A 104 -1.23 7.54 6.56
C ARG A 104 0.11 8.26 6.52
N ASN A 105 0.84 8.24 7.63
CA ASN A 105 2.16 8.85 7.74
C ASN A 105 3.19 8.10 6.88
N ASP A 106 3.23 6.77 7.00
CA ASP A 106 4.21 5.95 6.28
C ASP A 106 3.95 5.93 4.76
N TRP A 107 2.68 5.99 4.34
CA TRP A 107 2.30 5.81 2.94
C TRP A 107 1.75 7.07 2.25
N PHE A 108 2.12 8.27 2.70
CA PHE A 108 1.75 9.55 2.04
C PHE A 108 0.25 9.71 1.82
N CYS A 109 -0.53 9.35 2.84
CA CYS A 109 -1.98 9.40 2.80
C CYS A 109 -2.60 8.71 1.56
N PRO A 110 -2.57 7.37 1.50
CA PRO A 110 -3.24 6.64 0.43
C PRO A 110 -4.69 7.08 0.32
N GLN A 111 -5.10 7.58 -0.85
CA GLN A 111 -6.48 8.02 -1.10
C GLN A 111 -7.47 6.85 -1.14
N TRP A 112 -6.95 5.64 -1.26
CA TRP A 112 -7.69 4.40 -1.36
C TRP A 112 -6.87 3.24 -0.78
N GLN A 113 -7.56 2.31 -0.13
CA GLN A 113 -6.98 1.11 0.48
C GLN A 113 -8.02 -0.02 0.58
N MET A 114 -7.53 -1.25 0.70
CA MET A 114 -8.27 -2.46 1.07
C MET A 114 -7.40 -3.35 1.94
N GLY A 115 -8.03 -4.10 2.84
CA GLY A 115 -7.34 -5.15 3.61
C GLY A 115 -6.43 -4.66 4.74
N ARG A 116 -6.40 -3.38 5.14
CA ARG A 116 -5.50 -2.89 6.22
C ARG A 116 -5.68 -3.62 7.56
N GLN A 117 -6.86 -4.18 7.84
CA GLN A 117 -7.08 -5.04 9.00
C GLN A 117 -6.23 -6.33 8.98
N GLN A 118 -5.62 -6.68 7.85
CA GLN A 118 -4.73 -7.83 7.69
C GLN A 118 -3.30 -7.51 8.15
N VAL A 119 -3.00 -6.28 8.55
CA VAL A 119 -1.65 -5.86 8.92
C VAL A 119 -1.55 -5.35 10.34
N LYS A 120 -0.45 -5.70 11.00
CA LYS A 120 -0.09 -5.24 12.35
C LYS A 120 1.41 -4.94 12.41
N ILE A 121 1.80 -4.09 13.35
CA ILE A 121 3.21 -3.90 13.70
C ILE A 121 3.60 -5.04 14.64
N GLN A 122 4.65 -5.77 14.29
CA GLN A 122 5.15 -6.86 15.12
C GLN A 122 6.56 -6.55 15.62
N GLN A 123 6.85 -6.96 16.86
CA GLN A 123 8.21 -6.98 17.37
C GLN A 123 9.04 -8.03 16.63
N GLY A 124 10.31 -7.70 16.39
CA GLY A 124 11.17 -8.48 15.51
C GLY A 124 10.97 -8.02 14.07
N GLY A 125 12.07 -7.67 13.44
CA GLY A 125 12.12 -7.31 12.03
C GLY A 125 13.37 -7.90 11.41
N ARG A 126 14.07 -7.09 10.64
CA ARG A 126 15.40 -7.45 10.14
C ARG A 126 16.46 -7.56 11.25
N THR A 127 16.23 -6.87 12.36
CA THR A 127 17.03 -6.97 13.59
C THR A 127 16.15 -7.44 14.74
N PRO A 128 16.72 -8.07 15.80
CA PRO A 128 15.95 -8.50 16.97
C PRO A 128 15.19 -7.37 17.67
N HIS A 129 15.77 -6.15 17.66
CA HIS A 129 15.17 -4.96 18.27
C HIS A 129 14.26 -4.18 17.31
N GLY A 130 14.27 -4.52 16.03
CA GLY A 130 13.45 -3.86 15.01
C GLY A 130 11.99 -4.30 15.06
N LYS A 131 11.16 -3.66 14.25
CA LYS A 131 9.75 -3.96 14.06
C LYS A 131 9.46 -4.08 12.57
N ALA A 132 8.56 -4.98 12.21
CA ALA A 132 8.16 -5.17 10.81
C ALA A 132 6.64 -5.10 10.67
N LEU A 133 6.21 -4.86 9.43
CA LEU A 133 4.81 -5.00 9.06
C LEU A 133 4.51 -6.49 8.87
N HIS A 134 3.80 -7.08 9.84
CA HIS A 134 3.29 -8.44 9.75
C HIS A 134 2.00 -8.44 8.93
N ILE A 135 1.92 -9.33 7.94
CA ILE A 135 0.81 -9.43 6.99
C ILE A 135 0.16 -10.81 7.10
N THR A 136 -1.14 -10.84 7.38
CA THR A 136 -1.98 -12.04 7.33
C THR A 136 -2.64 -12.17 5.96
N LEU A 137 -2.39 -13.26 5.27
CA LEU A 137 -3.11 -13.68 4.07
C LEU A 137 -4.18 -14.72 4.48
N PRO A 138 -5.47 -14.36 4.49
CA PRO A 138 -6.49 -15.23 5.05
C PRO A 138 -6.72 -16.51 4.26
N LYS A 139 -7.08 -17.59 4.97
CA LYS A 139 -7.59 -18.84 4.43
C LYS A 139 -8.71 -18.59 3.41
N GLY A 140 -8.68 -19.32 2.30
CA GLY A 140 -9.76 -19.31 1.31
C GLY A 140 -9.86 -18.02 0.48
N VAL A 141 -8.91 -17.09 0.61
CA VAL A 141 -8.90 -15.82 -0.13
C VAL A 141 -7.84 -15.82 -1.22
N ALA A 142 -8.27 -15.62 -2.46
CA ALA A 142 -7.40 -15.34 -3.61
C ALA A 142 -8.00 -14.23 -4.50
N GLY A 143 -7.11 -13.58 -5.25
CA GLY A 143 -7.45 -12.43 -6.06
C GLY A 143 -7.81 -11.19 -5.24
N CYS A 144 -8.24 -10.15 -5.95
CA CYS A 144 -8.73 -8.90 -5.36
C CYS A 144 -10.23 -8.63 -5.65
N GLY A 145 -10.91 -9.55 -6.37
CA GLY A 145 -12.37 -9.54 -6.47
C GLY A 145 -12.97 -9.81 -5.08
N GLN A 146 -14.03 -9.12 -4.69
CA GLN A 146 -14.60 -9.11 -3.33
C GLN A 146 -13.85 -8.28 -2.26
N LYS A 147 -12.84 -7.46 -2.62
CA LYS A 147 -12.19 -6.50 -1.70
C LYS A 147 -11.50 -7.14 -0.47
N LYS A 148 -11.15 -8.42 -0.55
CA LYS A 148 -10.48 -9.18 0.54
C LYS A 148 -8.96 -9.21 0.45
N CYS A 149 -8.35 -8.54 -0.53
CA CYS A 149 -6.89 -8.48 -0.65
C CYS A 149 -6.28 -7.28 0.08
N LEU A 150 -5.01 -7.40 0.47
CA LEU A 150 -4.21 -6.27 0.95
C LEU A 150 -3.76 -5.43 -0.24
N ASN A 151 -4.29 -4.21 -0.35
CA ASN A 151 -3.98 -3.33 -1.47
C ASN A 151 -4.11 -1.85 -1.13
N TRP A 152 -3.07 -1.07 -1.38
CA TRP A 152 -3.15 0.39 -1.46
C TRP A 152 -2.17 0.92 -2.50
N LYS A 153 -2.45 2.10 -3.03
CA LYS A 153 -1.71 2.69 -4.15
C LYS A 153 -1.31 4.13 -3.83
N PRO A 154 -0.32 4.36 -2.95
CA PRO A 154 0.02 5.70 -2.56
C PRO A 154 0.61 6.47 -3.75
N LYS A 155 0.30 7.76 -3.81
CA LYS A 155 0.95 8.66 -4.76
C LYS A 155 2.38 8.88 -4.30
N LEU A 156 3.33 8.79 -5.22
CA LEU A 156 4.72 9.10 -4.93
C LEU A 156 4.94 10.61 -4.78
N GLY A 157 4.00 11.46 -5.21
CA GLY A 157 4.09 12.92 -5.05
C GLY A 157 4.92 13.62 -6.13
N GLY A 158 5.58 12.86 -7.00
CA GLY A 158 6.27 13.35 -8.20
C GLY A 158 5.98 12.46 -9.41
N LYS A 159 6.52 12.88 -10.56
CA LYS A 159 6.51 12.14 -11.83
C LYS A 159 7.94 11.79 -12.16
N PHE A 160 8.25 10.50 -12.26
CA PHE A 160 9.62 10.04 -12.46
C PHE A 160 9.76 9.25 -13.76
N HIS A 161 10.87 9.44 -14.45
CA HIS A 161 11.26 8.60 -15.61
C HIS A 161 12.04 7.36 -15.16
N ALA A 162 12.77 7.44 -14.05
CA ALA A 162 13.49 6.32 -13.47
C ALA A 162 13.35 6.32 -11.93
N LEU A 163 13.20 5.13 -11.35
CA LEU A 163 12.98 4.94 -9.92
C LEU A 163 13.64 3.62 -9.47
N GLU A 164 14.31 3.67 -8.33
CA GLU A 164 14.70 2.50 -7.58
C GLU A 164 13.77 2.34 -6.36
N TYR A 165 13.31 1.12 -6.11
CA TYR A 165 12.68 0.75 -4.85
C TYR A 165 13.30 -0.51 -4.29
N SER A 166 13.35 -0.62 -2.97
CA SER A 166 13.71 -1.86 -2.28
C SER A 166 12.89 -2.05 -1.02
N TYR A 167 12.71 -3.31 -0.64
CA TYR A 167 12.13 -3.70 0.63
C TYR A 167 12.63 -5.09 1.00
N TRP A 168 12.54 -5.41 2.28
CA TRP A 168 12.80 -6.74 2.77
C TRP A 168 11.50 -7.52 2.89
N VAL A 169 11.54 -8.80 2.55
CA VAL A 169 10.41 -9.72 2.70
C VAL A 169 10.86 -11.01 3.38
N LYS A 170 10.03 -11.53 4.28
CA LYS A 170 10.18 -12.86 4.87
C LYS A 170 8.86 -13.59 4.79
N PHE A 171 8.90 -14.82 4.31
CA PHE A 171 7.75 -15.73 4.31
C PHE A 171 7.83 -16.63 5.56
N ALA A 172 6.70 -16.93 6.19
CA ALA A 172 6.66 -17.81 7.36
C ALA A 172 7.24 -19.20 7.05
N ASP A 173 7.78 -19.86 8.07
CA ASP A 173 8.39 -21.20 7.95
C ASP A 173 7.43 -22.21 7.33
N ASP A 174 6.15 -22.07 7.66
CA ASP A 174 5.06 -22.89 7.15
C ASP A 174 4.35 -22.25 5.94
N PHE A 175 4.85 -21.20 5.30
CA PHE A 175 4.12 -20.52 4.21
C PHE A 175 3.74 -21.50 3.07
N ASP A 176 2.48 -21.49 2.65
CA ASP A 176 1.94 -22.25 1.53
C ASP A 176 1.98 -21.38 0.26
N PHE A 177 2.80 -21.72 -0.73
CA PHE A 177 2.88 -20.92 -1.95
C PHE A 177 1.64 -21.05 -2.85
N VAL A 178 0.85 -22.12 -2.69
CA VAL A 178 -0.30 -22.48 -3.55
C VAL A 178 0.11 -22.40 -5.02
N ARG A 179 -0.54 -21.55 -5.83
CA ARG A 179 -0.22 -21.31 -7.24
C ARG A 179 0.63 -20.06 -7.45
N GLY A 180 0.80 -19.25 -6.42
CA GLY A 180 1.50 -17.99 -6.48
C GLY A 180 0.70 -16.80 -5.98
N GLY A 181 1.34 -15.64 -5.93
CA GLY A 181 0.74 -14.41 -5.46
C GLY A 181 1.59 -13.19 -5.70
N LYS A 182 1.05 -12.03 -5.35
CA LYS A 182 1.58 -10.72 -5.72
C LYS A 182 2.30 -10.13 -4.53
N LEU A 183 3.42 -9.50 -4.80
CA LEU A 183 4.16 -8.65 -3.89
C LEU A 183 4.20 -7.22 -4.45
N PRO A 184 4.59 -6.24 -3.62
CA PRO A 184 4.57 -4.85 -4.01
C PRO A 184 5.48 -4.50 -5.21
N GLY A 185 5.16 -3.37 -5.86
CA GLY A 185 5.98 -2.77 -6.91
C GLY A 185 5.47 -1.37 -7.27
N ILE A 186 5.55 -0.95 -8.53
CA ILE A 186 5.26 0.42 -8.98
C ILE A 186 4.42 0.45 -10.26
N GLY A 187 3.89 1.63 -10.60
CA GLY A 187 3.19 1.88 -11.84
C GLY A 187 2.90 3.36 -12.08
N ASN A 188 2.27 3.66 -13.21
CA ASN A 188 1.72 4.98 -13.47
C ASN A 188 0.43 5.24 -12.67
N ASN A 189 -0.11 6.46 -12.72
CA ASN A 189 -1.34 6.81 -11.98
C ASN A 189 -2.54 5.90 -12.29
N HIS A 190 -2.62 5.38 -13.52
CA HIS A 190 -3.68 4.46 -13.99
C HIS A 190 -3.13 3.05 -14.28
N ALA A 191 -2.27 2.54 -13.38
CA ALA A 191 -1.59 1.26 -13.52
C ALA A 191 -2.47 0.10 -14.04
N ALA A 192 -2.09 -0.46 -15.19
CA ALA A 192 -2.74 -1.60 -15.82
C ALA A 192 -2.61 -2.86 -14.94
N THR A 193 -3.74 -3.48 -14.60
CA THR A 193 -3.80 -4.68 -13.73
C THR A 193 -5.06 -5.51 -14.05
N GLY A 194 -5.21 -6.69 -13.44
CA GLY A 194 -6.50 -7.40 -13.41
C GLY A 194 -7.01 -7.93 -14.76
N GLY A 195 -6.15 -7.97 -15.79
CA GLY A 195 -6.54 -8.37 -17.15
C GLY A 195 -6.87 -7.19 -18.06
N HIS A 196 -6.76 -5.96 -17.57
CA HIS A 196 -6.66 -4.77 -18.42
C HIS A 196 -5.24 -4.69 -18.98
N ARG A 197 -5.07 -5.02 -20.26
CA ARG A 197 -3.77 -4.98 -20.94
C ARG A 197 -3.24 -3.55 -21.03
N ALA A 198 -1.92 -3.41 -20.94
CA ALA A 198 -1.26 -2.15 -21.26
C ALA A 198 -1.21 -1.96 -22.78
N THR A 199 -1.49 -0.75 -23.26
CA THR A 199 -1.44 -0.39 -24.70
C THR A 199 -0.33 0.61 -25.00
N GLY A 200 0.34 1.12 -23.95
CA GLY A 200 1.29 2.24 -24.03
C GLY A 200 0.65 3.61 -23.95
N ASN A 201 -0.69 3.67 -23.91
CA ASN A 201 -1.47 4.91 -23.75
C ASN A 201 -2.34 4.92 -22.49
N ASN A 202 -2.68 3.74 -21.94
CA ASN A 202 -3.62 3.61 -20.81
C ASN A 202 -2.94 3.41 -19.46
N GLY A 203 -1.74 2.82 -19.43
CA GLY A 203 -0.97 2.58 -18.22
C GLY A 203 -0.16 1.29 -18.26
N TRP A 204 0.70 1.12 -17.27
CA TRP A 204 1.58 -0.04 -17.11
C TRP A 204 1.78 -0.32 -15.62
N SER A 205 2.19 -1.53 -15.27
CA SER A 205 2.55 -1.85 -13.88
C SER A 205 3.64 -2.89 -13.79
N ILE A 206 4.46 -2.78 -12.76
CA ILE A 206 5.55 -3.69 -12.46
C ILE A 206 5.40 -4.09 -10.99
N ARG A 207 5.07 -5.34 -10.72
CA ARG A 207 4.97 -5.91 -9.36
C ARG A 207 5.82 -7.15 -9.25
N VAL A 208 6.18 -7.56 -8.05
CA VAL A 208 6.81 -8.87 -7.86
C VAL A 208 5.72 -9.94 -7.72
N MET A 209 6.02 -11.16 -8.12
CA MET A 209 5.15 -12.32 -7.92
C MET A 209 5.97 -13.52 -7.45
N TRP A 210 5.41 -14.34 -6.55
CA TRP A 210 5.89 -15.69 -6.31
C TRP A 210 5.06 -16.69 -7.11
N ASN A 211 5.67 -17.81 -7.51
CA ASN A 211 4.97 -18.94 -8.13
C ASN A 211 4.78 -20.10 -7.13
N HIS A 212 4.19 -21.20 -7.58
CA HIS A 212 3.92 -22.40 -6.77
C HIS A 212 5.17 -23.07 -6.18
N GLU A 213 6.33 -22.89 -6.80
CA GLU A 213 7.61 -23.43 -6.33
C GLU A 213 8.30 -22.49 -5.32
N GLY A 214 7.72 -21.32 -5.03
CA GLY A 214 8.39 -20.29 -4.22
C GLY A 214 9.49 -19.53 -4.96
N LYS A 215 9.57 -19.65 -6.30
CA LYS A 215 10.42 -18.79 -7.12
C LYS A 215 9.77 -17.42 -7.29
N LEU A 216 10.61 -16.39 -7.29
CA LEU A 216 10.19 -15.00 -7.48
C LEU A 216 10.42 -14.56 -8.93
N GLY A 217 9.65 -13.56 -9.35
CA GLY A 217 9.77 -12.96 -10.67
C GLY A 217 9.10 -11.61 -10.75
N GLN A 218 9.41 -10.87 -11.81
CA GLN A 218 8.74 -9.62 -12.10
C GLN A 218 7.47 -9.88 -12.91
N TYR A 219 6.33 -9.45 -12.40
CA TYR A 219 5.03 -9.52 -13.06
C TYR A 219 4.66 -8.17 -13.67
N VAL A 220 4.69 -8.08 -14.99
CA VAL A 220 4.73 -6.81 -15.74
C VAL A 220 3.56 -6.70 -16.71
N TYR A 221 2.82 -5.59 -16.62
CA TYR A 221 1.90 -5.15 -17.66
C TYR A 221 2.59 -4.05 -18.46
N TYR A 222 2.79 -4.28 -19.76
CA TYR A 222 3.44 -3.38 -20.70
C TYR A 222 2.91 -3.66 -22.12
N PRO A 223 2.95 -2.69 -23.05
CA PRO A 223 2.41 -2.80 -24.41
C PRO A 223 2.66 -4.12 -25.13
N ASP A 224 3.87 -4.66 -25.00
CA ASP A 224 4.32 -5.83 -25.76
C ASP A 224 4.14 -7.14 -24.98
N GLN A 225 3.35 -7.14 -23.92
CA GLN A 225 3.05 -8.35 -23.14
C GLN A 225 2.38 -9.41 -24.02
N GLY A 226 2.84 -10.66 -23.92
CA GLY A 226 2.38 -11.75 -24.78
C GLY A 226 0.94 -12.22 -24.48
N ARG A 227 0.45 -11.99 -23.25
CA ARG A 227 -0.85 -12.50 -22.78
C ARG A 227 -1.78 -11.38 -22.29
N ARG A 228 -3.03 -11.75 -22.00
CA ARG A 228 -4.05 -10.86 -21.40
C ARG A 228 -3.63 -10.34 -20.01
N TYR A 229 -3.01 -11.21 -19.24
CA TYR A 229 -2.46 -10.90 -17.93
C TYR A 229 -1.00 -10.48 -18.06
N GLY A 230 -0.41 -9.95 -16.98
CA GLY A 230 0.97 -9.50 -17.01
C GLY A 230 1.92 -10.65 -17.34
N ASP A 231 3.02 -10.34 -18.01
CA ASP A 231 4.06 -11.33 -18.27
C ASP A 231 4.88 -11.55 -17.00
N PHE A 232 5.30 -12.80 -16.80
CA PHE A 232 6.12 -13.20 -15.68
C PHE A 232 7.57 -13.38 -16.14
N PHE A 233 8.43 -12.43 -15.76
CA PHE A 233 9.86 -12.52 -15.96
C PHE A 233 10.48 -13.21 -14.74
N SER A 234 10.69 -14.52 -14.85
CA SER A 234 11.38 -15.31 -13.84
C SER A 234 12.74 -14.72 -13.51
N TRP A 235 13.07 -14.68 -12.22
CA TRP A 235 14.41 -14.30 -11.78
C TRP A 235 15.36 -15.48 -11.89
N ASP A 236 16.61 -15.22 -12.24
CA ASP A 236 17.72 -16.18 -12.16
C ASP A 236 18.15 -16.37 -10.69
N ALA A 237 17.25 -16.98 -9.92
CA ALA A 237 17.42 -17.26 -8.51
C ALA A 237 16.70 -18.57 -8.14
N PRO A 238 17.21 -19.30 -7.14
CA PRO A 238 16.49 -20.44 -6.60
C PRO A 238 15.18 -20.00 -5.92
N ALA A 239 14.32 -20.97 -5.62
CA ALA A 239 13.18 -20.74 -4.75
C ALA A 239 13.64 -20.18 -3.40
N ILE A 240 12.86 -19.26 -2.83
CA ILE A 240 13.18 -18.70 -1.53
C ILE A 240 13.08 -19.76 -0.43
N ARG A 241 13.98 -19.67 0.54
CA ARG A 241 13.88 -20.44 1.78
C ARG A 241 12.94 -19.71 2.72
N LYS A 242 11.89 -20.40 3.13
CA LYS A 242 10.95 -19.92 4.16
C LYS A 242 11.72 -19.61 5.46
N GLY A 243 11.20 -18.68 6.26
CA GLY A 243 11.85 -18.26 7.50
C GLY A 243 12.97 -17.23 7.34
N GLN A 244 13.43 -16.96 6.12
CA GLN A 244 14.56 -16.06 5.85
C GLN A 244 14.11 -14.72 5.28
N TRP A 245 14.85 -13.68 5.65
CA TRP A 245 14.69 -12.34 5.09
C TRP A 245 15.45 -12.22 3.76
N TYR A 246 14.77 -11.65 2.77
CA TYR A 246 15.33 -11.35 1.45
C TYR A 246 15.13 -9.88 1.12
N GLN A 247 16.19 -9.20 0.71
CA GLN A 247 16.09 -7.87 0.11
C GLN A 247 15.75 -8.01 -1.36
N ILE A 248 14.61 -7.44 -1.75
CA ILE A 248 14.29 -7.21 -3.15
C ILE A 248 14.62 -5.76 -3.44
N LYS A 249 15.47 -5.51 -4.44
CA LYS A 249 15.76 -4.19 -4.97
C LYS A 249 15.46 -4.19 -6.46
N THR A 250 14.67 -3.26 -6.93
CA THR A 250 14.31 -3.13 -8.34
C THR A 250 14.55 -1.70 -8.80
N GLN A 251 15.29 -1.57 -9.89
CA GLN A 251 15.43 -0.34 -10.66
C GLN A 251 14.57 -0.44 -11.91
N VAL A 252 13.80 0.60 -12.19
CA VAL A 252 13.02 0.73 -13.41
C VAL A 252 13.40 2.04 -14.08
N GLN A 253 13.67 1.95 -15.38
CA GLN A 253 13.81 3.10 -16.27
C GLN A 253 12.78 2.98 -17.38
N LEU A 254 11.96 4.01 -17.54
CA LEU A 254 11.02 4.07 -18.63
C LEU A 254 11.74 4.26 -19.96
N ASN A 255 11.04 3.91 -21.04
CA ASN A 255 11.49 4.20 -22.38
C ASN A 255 11.15 5.64 -22.76
N HIS A 256 11.94 6.20 -23.67
CA HIS A 256 11.55 7.42 -24.39
C HIS A 256 10.36 7.14 -25.31
N ALA A 257 9.56 8.16 -25.61
CA ALA A 257 8.38 8.09 -26.46
C ALA A 257 8.52 7.12 -27.66
N GLY A 258 7.78 6.01 -27.60
CA GLY A 258 7.69 5.00 -28.67
C GLY A 258 8.90 4.07 -28.83
N LYS A 259 10.01 4.34 -28.15
CA LYS A 259 11.24 3.54 -28.25
C LYS A 259 11.22 2.29 -27.37
N ARG A 260 12.13 1.36 -27.66
CA ARG A 260 12.42 0.16 -26.88
C ARG A 260 13.75 0.32 -26.14
N ASP A 261 13.83 1.29 -25.24
CA ASP A 261 15.04 1.60 -24.46
C ASP A 261 14.77 1.66 -22.95
N GLY A 262 13.58 1.21 -22.52
CA GLY A 262 13.26 1.02 -21.11
C GLY A 262 13.87 -0.26 -20.54
N SER A 263 14.02 -0.30 -19.23
CA SER A 263 14.63 -1.45 -18.54
C SER A 263 14.07 -1.72 -17.15
N ILE A 264 14.19 -2.99 -16.73
CA ILE A 264 13.98 -3.46 -15.37
C ILE A 264 15.21 -4.24 -14.94
N LYS A 265 15.85 -3.79 -13.87
CA LYS A 265 16.92 -4.52 -13.19
C LYS A 265 16.46 -4.88 -11.79
N THR A 266 16.68 -6.12 -11.36
CA THR A 266 16.32 -6.56 -10.01
C THR A 266 17.46 -7.33 -9.37
N TRP A 267 17.74 -7.01 -8.12
CA TRP A 267 18.68 -7.70 -7.26
C TRP A 267 17.95 -8.37 -6.10
N LEU A 268 18.35 -9.60 -5.77
CA LEU A 268 17.94 -10.34 -4.59
C LEU A 268 19.15 -10.47 -3.67
N ASN A 269 19.10 -9.89 -2.47
CA ASN A 269 20.23 -9.83 -1.53
C ASN A 269 21.52 -9.29 -2.19
N GLY A 270 21.39 -8.27 -3.06
CA GLY A 270 22.52 -7.66 -3.76
C GLY A 270 23.01 -8.41 -5.01
N ARG A 271 22.60 -9.65 -5.26
CA ARG A 271 22.90 -10.37 -6.51
C ARG A 271 21.92 -9.95 -7.61
N LEU A 272 22.40 -9.59 -8.80
CA LEU A 272 21.53 -9.31 -9.96
C LEU A 272 20.84 -10.61 -10.41
N VAL A 273 19.51 -10.62 -10.40
CA VAL A 273 18.70 -11.80 -10.74
C VAL A 273 17.76 -11.54 -11.92
N LEU A 274 17.60 -10.29 -12.33
CA LEU A 274 16.87 -9.93 -13.54
C LEU A 274 17.53 -8.71 -14.20
N ASN A 275 17.79 -8.81 -15.50
CA ASN A 275 18.19 -7.70 -16.34
C ASN A 275 17.36 -7.75 -17.62
N LYS A 276 16.21 -7.08 -17.64
CA LYS A 276 15.35 -6.97 -18.83
C LYS A 276 15.54 -5.59 -19.45
N LEU A 277 15.97 -5.61 -20.70
CA LEU A 277 16.20 -4.44 -21.55
C LEU A 277 15.14 -4.41 -22.65
N ASP A 278 15.23 -3.41 -23.52
CA ASP A 278 14.42 -3.26 -24.73
C ASP A 278 12.90 -3.23 -24.47
N LEU A 279 12.52 -2.75 -23.28
CA LEU A 279 11.12 -2.63 -22.89
C LEU A 279 10.54 -1.31 -23.40
N ARG A 280 9.30 -1.38 -23.87
CA ARG A 280 8.46 -0.21 -24.15
C ARG A 280 7.29 -0.24 -23.17
N PHE A 281 7.24 0.72 -22.27
CA PHE A 281 6.15 0.97 -21.32
C PHE A 281 5.11 1.96 -21.85
N GLN A 282 5.55 2.92 -22.67
CA GLN A 282 4.73 4.04 -23.13
C GLN A 282 4.99 4.42 -24.59
N ASN A 283 3.98 4.91 -25.28
CA ASN A 283 4.11 5.39 -26.66
C ASN A 283 4.48 6.87 -26.73
N ALA A 284 4.16 7.62 -25.68
CA ALA A 284 4.51 9.02 -25.49
C ALA A 284 5.00 9.23 -24.05
N ASP A 285 5.67 10.34 -23.77
CA ASP A 285 6.24 10.64 -22.44
C ASP A 285 5.19 11.17 -21.45
N ASN A 286 4.07 10.46 -21.33
CA ASN A 286 2.91 10.85 -20.53
C ASN A 286 2.44 9.78 -19.53
N LEU A 287 3.16 8.67 -19.38
CA LEU A 287 2.90 7.63 -18.38
C LEU A 287 4.07 7.50 -17.37
N PRO A 288 4.41 8.58 -16.64
CA PRO A 288 5.51 8.56 -15.68
C PRO A 288 5.23 7.60 -14.52
N ILE A 289 6.28 7.26 -13.78
CA ILE A 289 6.18 6.53 -12.52
C ILE A 289 5.58 7.47 -11.47
N GLU A 290 4.41 7.12 -10.92
CA GLU A 290 3.63 8.00 -10.02
C GLU A 290 3.05 7.27 -8.81
N ARG A 291 3.01 5.94 -8.85
CA ARG A 291 2.38 5.11 -7.81
C ARG A 291 3.33 4.05 -7.33
N LEU A 292 3.40 3.89 -6.00
CA LEU A 292 3.69 2.59 -5.43
C LEU A 292 2.41 1.75 -5.54
N LEU A 293 2.57 0.46 -5.80
CA LEU A 293 1.51 -0.54 -5.81
C LEU A 293 1.80 -1.51 -4.67
N PHE A 294 1.38 -1.17 -3.45
CA PHE A 294 1.47 -2.08 -2.32
C PHE A 294 0.33 -3.10 -2.46
N SER A 295 0.65 -4.28 -2.97
CA SER A 295 -0.32 -5.31 -3.33
C SER A 295 0.23 -6.65 -2.87
N VAL A 296 -0.39 -7.25 -1.84
CA VAL A 296 0.04 -8.52 -1.27
C VAL A 296 -1.16 -9.46 -1.17
N PHE A 297 -1.21 -10.48 -2.02
CA PHE A 297 -2.31 -11.44 -2.05
C PHE A 297 -2.01 -12.65 -2.92
N TYR A 298 -2.67 -13.79 -2.66
CA TYR A 298 -2.65 -14.93 -3.58
C TYR A 298 -3.28 -14.57 -4.92
N GLY A 299 -2.57 -14.88 -6.00
CA GLY A 299 -2.88 -14.42 -7.35
C GLY A 299 -4.04 -15.16 -8.01
N GLY A 300 -4.40 -14.82 -9.25
CA GLY A 300 -5.52 -15.49 -9.94
C GLY A 300 -6.89 -14.97 -9.51
N ASN A 301 -7.95 -15.59 -10.02
CA ASN A 301 -9.34 -15.19 -9.79
C ASN A 301 -10.28 -16.36 -9.48
N ASP A 302 -9.73 -17.55 -9.20
CA ASP A 302 -10.50 -18.74 -8.85
C ASP A 302 -10.00 -19.35 -7.52
N HIS A 303 -10.78 -20.29 -6.98
CA HIS A 303 -10.54 -20.90 -5.68
C HIS A 303 -9.25 -21.74 -5.60
N THR A 304 -8.70 -22.20 -6.73
CA THR A 304 -7.47 -23.03 -6.76
C THR A 304 -6.22 -22.25 -6.37
N TRP A 305 -6.33 -20.92 -6.31
CA TRP A 305 -5.26 -20.04 -5.85
C TRP A 305 -5.33 -19.73 -4.35
N ALA A 306 -6.43 -20.09 -3.68
CA ALA A 306 -6.62 -19.75 -2.29
C ALA A 306 -5.88 -20.72 -1.35
N PRO A 307 -5.26 -20.20 -0.28
CA PRO A 307 -4.57 -21.05 0.69
C PRO A 307 -5.57 -21.81 1.57
N LYS A 308 -5.15 -22.97 2.08
CA LYS A 308 -5.98 -23.83 2.96
C LYS A 308 -5.98 -23.39 4.43
N ARG A 309 -5.11 -22.45 4.80
CA ARG A 309 -5.01 -21.81 6.12
C ARG A 309 -4.58 -20.36 5.99
N ASP A 310 -4.67 -19.62 7.08
CA ASP A 310 -4.03 -18.32 7.17
C ASP A 310 -2.52 -18.48 6.97
N ASN A 311 -1.95 -17.57 6.17
CA ASN A 311 -0.53 -17.55 5.88
C ASN A 311 0.05 -16.19 6.27
N TYR A 312 1.33 -16.16 6.61
CA TYR A 312 1.97 -14.95 7.11
C TYR A 312 3.22 -14.61 6.32
N LEU A 313 3.41 -13.32 6.09
CA LEU A 313 4.68 -12.77 5.63
C LEU A 313 4.94 -11.43 6.29
N TRP A 314 6.20 -11.04 6.32
CA TRP A 314 6.65 -9.77 6.89
C TRP A 314 7.30 -8.94 5.81
N ILE A 315 7.10 -7.62 5.90
CA ILE A 315 7.78 -6.64 5.07
C ILE A 315 8.41 -5.57 5.98
N ASP A 316 9.62 -5.17 5.65
CA ASP A 316 10.40 -4.21 6.44
C ASP A 316 11.35 -3.38 5.53
N ASP A 317 11.93 -2.32 6.10
CA ASP A 317 13.04 -1.55 5.55
C ASP A 317 12.84 -1.14 4.07
N TRP A 318 11.76 -0.42 3.80
CA TRP A 318 11.51 0.18 2.49
C TRP A 318 12.47 1.32 2.21
N VAL A 319 12.96 1.35 0.98
CA VAL A 319 13.66 2.49 0.40
C VAL A 319 13.05 2.79 -0.96
N ILE A 320 12.69 4.04 -1.22
CA ILE A 320 12.26 4.51 -2.54
C ILE A 320 13.14 5.69 -2.92
N ARG A 321 13.74 5.66 -4.12
CA ARG A 321 14.73 6.63 -4.58
C ARG A 321 14.46 7.02 -6.04
N PRO A 322 14.12 8.29 -6.32
CA PRO A 322 14.14 8.84 -7.67
C PRO A 322 15.54 8.76 -8.25
N LEU A 323 15.65 8.35 -9.51
CA LEU A 323 16.90 8.38 -10.26
C LEU A 323 16.85 9.58 -11.21
N ARG A 324 17.99 10.27 -11.34
CA ARG A 324 18.15 11.42 -12.23
C ARG A 324 18.48 10.99 -13.64
#